data_AF-A0A2V6Z9K0-F1
#
_entry.id   AF-A0A2V6Z9K0-F1
#
_cell.length_a   1.000
_cell.length_b   1.000
_cell.length_c   1.000
_cell.angle_alpha   90.00
_cell.angle_beta   90.00
_cell.angle_gamma   90.00
#
_symmetry.space_group_name_H-M   'P 1'
#
loop_
_entity.id
_entity.type
_entity.pdbx_description
1 polymer ?
#
loop_
_entity_poly.entity_id
_entity_poly.type
_entity_poly.pdbx_seq_one_letter_code
_entity_poly.pdbx_strand_id
1 'polypeptide(L)'
;MGYRAPSFSINHEHLAILAESGYRYDSSFHPFTLHDRYARLDNLGTPLSPGVYPTNGHITELALPVERFGRLQLPISGGGYFRLYPGALFRRLVRRAIARDGHYIMYLHSWEFDSEMPRVKFPGFGLRFRHYNNLSLTASRMRALVTMLTSMQTRFLTVSEFLEDLPRGRAAA
;
A
#
# COMPACT_ATOMS: atom_id res chain seq x y z
N MET A 1 -13.39 11.02 -3.95
CA MET A 1 -12.59 11.34 -2.76
C MET A 1 -12.14 10.06 -2.10
N GLY A 2 -10.90 10.00 -1.61
CA GLY A 2 -10.32 8.84 -0.96
C GLY A 2 -9.85 9.13 0.45
N TYR A 3 -9.75 8.09 1.27
CA TYR A 3 -9.25 8.16 2.64
C TYR A 3 -8.11 7.18 2.89
N ARG A 4 -7.30 7.48 3.91
CA ARG A 4 -6.35 6.55 4.51
C ARG A 4 -6.23 6.87 6.00
N ALA A 5 -6.64 5.93 6.83
CA ALA A 5 -6.56 6.01 8.29
C ALA A 5 -5.10 6.14 8.75
N PRO A 6 -4.80 7.09 9.66
CA PRO A 6 -3.50 7.16 10.31
C PRO A 6 -3.11 5.82 10.93
N SER A 7 -1.84 5.43 10.77
CA SER A 7 -1.30 4.17 11.28
C SER A 7 -2.02 2.88 10.82
N PHE A 8 -2.80 2.92 9.72
CA PHE A 8 -3.53 1.76 9.20
C PHE A 8 -4.56 1.20 10.21
N SER A 9 -5.25 2.11 10.91
CA SER A 9 -6.17 1.83 12.02
C SER A 9 -7.65 1.74 11.64
N ILE A 10 -7.93 1.51 10.35
CA ILE A 10 -9.31 1.43 9.84
C ILE A 10 -10.10 0.27 10.49
N ASN A 11 -11.42 0.38 10.62
CA ASN A 11 -12.28 -0.74 11.04
C ASN A 11 -13.64 -0.61 10.34
N HIS A 12 -14.58 -1.54 10.57
CA HIS A 12 -15.89 -1.50 9.92
C HIS A 12 -16.73 -0.26 10.27
N GLU A 13 -16.63 0.24 11.50
CA GLU A 13 -17.32 1.46 11.92
C GLU A 13 -16.77 2.68 11.18
N HIS A 14 -15.45 2.82 11.09
CA HIS A 14 -14.80 3.87 10.30
C HIS A 14 -15.20 3.79 8.83
N LEU A 15 -15.23 2.58 8.23
CA LEU A 15 -15.66 2.41 6.83
C LEU A 15 -17.11 2.87 6.62
N ALA A 16 -18.02 2.57 7.56
CA ALA A 16 -19.40 3.03 7.49
C ALA A 16 -19.49 4.56 7.56
N ILE A 17 -18.76 5.19 8.49
CA ILE A 17 -18.72 6.66 8.61
C ILE A 17 -18.15 7.31 7.34
N LEU A 18 -17.09 6.75 6.77
CA LEU A 18 -16.48 7.28 5.53
C LEU A 18 -17.45 7.18 4.36
N ALA A 19 -18.16 6.07 4.24
CA ALA A 19 -19.22 5.89 3.26
C ALA A 19 -20.33 6.94 3.41
N GLU A 20 -20.87 7.11 4.62
CA GLU A 20 -21.89 8.13 4.92
C GLU A 20 -21.40 9.56 4.64
N SER A 21 -20.10 9.80 4.82
CA SER A 21 -19.45 11.08 4.54
C SER A 21 -19.13 11.30 3.05
N GLY A 22 -19.48 10.35 2.17
CA GLY A 22 -19.29 10.48 0.71
C GLY A 22 -17.89 10.12 0.20
N TYR A 23 -17.04 9.47 1.00
CA TYR A 23 -15.79 8.89 0.52
C TYR A 23 -16.06 7.68 -0.37
N ARG A 24 -15.31 7.58 -1.47
CA ARG A 24 -15.47 6.51 -2.46
C ARG A 24 -14.56 5.31 -2.21
N TYR A 25 -13.43 5.54 -1.57
CA TYR A 25 -12.50 4.47 -1.24
C TYR A 25 -11.68 4.76 0.02
N ASP A 26 -11.21 3.69 0.64
CA ASP A 26 -10.15 3.69 1.66
C ASP A 26 -8.98 2.83 1.18
N SER A 27 -7.77 3.12 1.66
CA SER A 27 -6.58 2.30 1.41
C SER A 27 -5.74 2.15 2.66
N SER A 28 -6.36 1.63 3.72
CA SER A 28 -5.74 1.50 5.02
C SER A 28 -5.54 0.06 5.44
N PHE A 29 -6.24 -0.89 4.83
CA PHE A 29 -6.09 -2.28 5.15
C PHE A 29 -4.70 -2.78 4.75
N HIS A 30 -3.96 -3.29 5.75
CA HIS A 30 -2.67 -3.91 5.51
C HIS A 30 -2.77 -5.40 5.88
N PRO A 31 -2.82 -6.32 4.89
CA PRO A 31 -3.01 -7.76 5.11
C PRO A 31 -1.72 -8.47 5.58
N PHE A 32 -1.00 -7.83 6.50
CA PHE A 32 0.21 -8.32 7.13
C PHE A 32 -0.01 -8.47 8.63
N THR A 33 0.11 -9.71 9.09
CA THR A 33 -0.39 -10.16 10.40
C THR A 33 0.58 -9.95 11.56
N LEU A 34 1.84 -9.59 11.29
CA LEU A 34 2.91 -9.46 12.29
C LEU A 34 3.07 -8.04 12.85
N HIS A 35 2.18 -7.10 12.49
CA HIS A 35 2.24 -5.74 13.00
C HIS A 35 1.00 -5.47 13.87
N ASP A 36 1.15 -5.57 15.18
CA ASP A 36 0.05 -5.54 16.18
C ASP A 36 -0.83 -4.29 16.10
N ARG A 37 -0.35 -3.22 15.47
CA ARG A 37 -1.08 -1.96 15.27
C ARG A 37 -2.00 -1.95 14.06
N TYR A 38 -1.87 -2.91 13.15
CA TYR A 38 -2.64 -2.92 11.92
C TYR A 38 -4.04 -3.47 12.16
N ALA A 39 -5.01 -2.77 11.58
CA ALA A 39 -6.38 -3.19 11.56
C ALA A 39 -6.55 -4.60 11.00
N ARG A 40 -7.44 -5.38 11.62
CA ARG A 40 -8.00 -6.60 11.05
C ARG A 40 -9.36 -6.25 10.50
N LEU A 41 -9.47 -6.21 9.18
CA LEU A 41 -10.74 -6.17 8.48
C LEU A 41 -11.06 -7.59 8.05
N ASP A 42 -12.03 -8.19 8.72
CA ASP A 42 -12.55 -9.50 8.37
C ASP A 42 -13.74 -9.33 7.43
N ASN A 43 -14.09 -10.36 6.67
CA ASN A 43 -15.28 -10.35 5.80
C ASN A 43 -15.34 -9.20 4.77
N LEU A 44 -14.19 -8.75 4.27
CA LEU A 44 -14.14 -7.99 3.04
C LEU A 44 -14.72 -8.89 1.94
N GLY A 45 -15.78 -8.45 1.25
CA GLY A 45 -16.55 -9.29 0.32
C GLY A 45 -15.71 -9.85 -0.83
N THR A 46 -16.34 -10.47 -1.83
CA THR A 46 -15.60 -10.99 -3.00
C THR A 46 -14.80 -9.87 -3.67
N PRO A 47 -13.47 -10.01 -3.85
CA PRO A 47 -12.66 -8.97 -4.45
C PRO A 47 -13.14 -8.63 -5.87
N LEU A 48 -13.19 -7.34 -6.20
CA LEU A 48 -13.45 -6.85 -7.56
C LEU A 48 -12.23 -7.06 -8.47
N SER A 49 -11.05 -7.03 -7.87
CA SER A 49 -9.73 -7.24 -8.44
C SER A 49 -8.80 -7.67 -7.29
N PRO A 50 -7.65 -8.32 -7.52
CA PRO A 50 -6.75 -8.69 -6.43
C PRO A 50 -6.43 -7.51 -5.51
N GLY A 51 -6.75 -7.61 -4.21
CA GLY A 51 -6.51 -6.54 -3.24
C GLY A 51 -7.54 -5.39 -3.26
N VAL A 52 -8.57 -5.46 -4.09
CA VAL A 52 -9.64 -4.45 -4.17
C VAL A 52 -10.95 -5.08 -3.75
N TYR A 53 -11.53 -4.58 -2.67
CA TYR A 53 -12.70 -5.19 -2.03
C TYR A 53 -13.88 -4.22 -2.00
N PRO A 54 -15.09 -4.67 -2.38
CA PRO A 54 -16.29 -3.93 -2.06
C PRO A 54 -16.58 -4.09 -0.57
N THR A 55 -17.05 -3.03 0.07
CA THR A 55 -17.53 -3.08 1.46
C THR A 55 -19.04 -2.86 1.51
N ASN A 56 -19.66 -3.24 2.62
CA ASN A 56 -21.12 -3.20 2.80
C ASN A 56 -21.73 -1.78 2.75
N GLY A 57 -20.89 -0.73 2.78
CA GLY A 57 -21.32 0.68 2.79
C GLY A 57 -21.10 1.43 1.47
N HIS A 58 -20.88 0.76 0.33
CA HIS A 58 -20.56 1.42 -0.95
C HIS A 58 -19.20 2.15 -1.01
N ILE A 59 -18.32 1.93 -0.04
CA ILE A 59 -16.91 2.35 -0.11
C ILE A 59 -16.06 1.16 -0.58
N THR A 60 -15.06 1.41 -1.42
CA THR A 60 -14.12 0.38 -1.88
C THR A 60 -12.85 0.38 -1.02
N GLU A 61 -12.43 -0.78 -0.54
CA GLU A 61 -11.16 -0.93 0.19
C GLU A 61 -10.04 -1.37 -0.76
N LEU A 62 -8.92 -0.65 -0.75
CA LEU A 62 -7.71 -1.01 -1.49
C LEU A 62 -6.60 -1.43 -0.53
N ALA A 63 -6.46 -2.75 -0.39
CA ALA A 63 -5.48 -3.37 0.47
C ALA A 63 -4.05 -3.08 0.02
N LEU A 64 -3.18 -2.85 0.99
CA LEU A 64 -1.75 -2.71 0.73
C LEU A 64 -1.13 -4.06 0.32
N PRO A 65 -0.21 -4.07 -0.67
CA PRO A 65 0.25 -5.30 -1.27
C PRO A 65 1.23 -6.04 -0.37
N VAL A 66 1.05 -7.37 -0.30
CA VAL A 66 1.89 -8.30 0.44
C VAL A 66 2.17 -9.51 -0.44
N GLU A 67 3.44 -9.77 -0.75
CA GLU A 67 3.84 -10.98 -1.46
C GLU A 67 3.85 -12.18 -0.51
N ARG A 68 3.40 -13.34 -1.01
CA ARG A 68 3.31 -14.58 -0.23
C ARG A 68 4.14 -15.69 -0.87
N PHE A 69 4.99 -16.32 -0.07
CA PHE A 69 5.78 -17.50 -0.43
C PHE A 69 5.53 -18.59 0.62
N GLY A 70 4.52 -19.42 0.38
CA GLY A 70 4.02 -20.35 1.39
C GLY A 70 3.56 -19.59 2.63
N ARG A 71 4.17 -19.85 3.79
CA ARG A 71 3.88 -19.17 5.06
C ARG A 71 4.54 -17.79 5.20
N LEU A 72 5.53 -17.48 4.36
CA LEU A 72 6.26 -16.20 4.41
C LEU A 72 5.43 -15.09 3.78
N GLN A 73 5.30 -13.98 4.50
CA GLN A 73 4.62 -12.76 4.05
C GLN A 73 5.64 -11.62 3.95
N LEU A 74 5.75 -11.01 2.78
CA LEU A 74 6.65 -9.90 2.50
C LEU A 74 5.84 -8.67 2.09
N PRO A 75 5.64 -7.71 3.01
CA PRO A 75 5.02 -6.44 2.68
C PRO A 75 5.81 -5.70 1.60
N ILE A 76 5.14 -5.35 0.51
CA ILE A 76 5.74 -4.62 -0.60
C ILE A 76 5.02 -3.30 -0.83
N SER A 77 4.30 -2.82 0.18
CA SER A 77 3.48 -1.61 0.12
C SER A 77 4.27 -0.31 0.02
N GLY A 78 5.59 -0.32 0.15
CA GLY A 78 6.42 0.87 0.13
C GLY A 78 6.88 1.28 1.53
N GLY A 79 7.00 2.59 1.75
CA GLY A 79 7.41 3.19 3.02
C GLY A 79 8.61 2.52 3.70
N GLY A 80 8.47 2.18 4.98
CA GLY A 80 9.51 1.51 5.75
C GLY A 80 10.02 0.20 5.11
N TYR A 81 9.16 -0.57 4.45
CA TYR A 81 9.56 -1.82 3.79
C TYR A 81 10.42 -1.57 2.54
N PHE A 82 10.14 -0.49 1.80
CA PHE A 82 10.97 -0.07 0.66
C PHE A 82 12.39 0.29 1.07
N ARG A 83 12.55 0.96 2.23
CA ARG A 83 13.87 1.26 2.78
C ARG A 83 14.55 0.05 3.38
N LEU A 84 13.78 -0.85 4.01
CA LEU A 84 14.30 -2.06 4.64
C LEU A 84 14.91 -3.03 3.63
N TYR A 85 14.20 -3.35 2.54
CA TYR A 85 14.65 -4.39 1.61
C TYR A 85 15.78 -3.92 0.69
N PRO A 86 16.67 -4.83 0.25
CA PRO A 86 17.56 -4.54 -0.87
C PRO A 86 16.78 -4.09 -2.10
N GLY A 87 17.22 -3.04 -2.78
CA GLY A 87 16.45 -2.44 -3.88
C GLY A 87 16.15 -3.39 -5.03
N ALA A 88 17.08 -4.31 -5.36
CA ALA A 88 16.85 -5.34 -6.37
C ALA A 88 15.76 -6.35 -5.96
N LEU A 89 15.72 -6.73 -4.68
CA LEU A 89 14.69 -7.61 -4.14
C LEU A 89 13.32 -6.93 -4.22
N PHE A 90 13.20 -5.69 -3.75
CA PHE A 90 11.93 -4.96 -3.79
C PHE A 90 11.40 -4.85 -5.23
N ARG A 91 12.25 -4.47 -6.19
CA ARG A 91 11.86 -4.40 -7.62
C ARG A 91 11.38 -5.75 -8.16
N ARG A 92 12.06 -6.85 -7.83
CA ARG A 92 11.65 -8.20 -8.24
C ARG A 92 10.28 -8.58 -7.66
N LEU A 93 10.01 -8.24 -6.41
CA LEU A 93 8.73 -8.49 -5.76
C LEU A 93 7.60 -7.65 -6.38
N VAL A 94 7.85 -6.36 -6.63
CA VAL A 94 6.88 -5.49 -7.33
C VAL A 94 6.57 -5.99 -8.73
N ARG A 95 7.60 -6.36 -9.51
CA ARG A 95 7.39 -6.93 -10.85
C ARG A 95 6.52 -8.19 -10.80
N ARG A 96 6.77 -9.07 -9.82
CA ARG A 96 5.97 -10.29 -9.63
C ARG A 96 4.52 -9.95 -9.28
N ALA A 97 4.28 -8.99 -8.39
CA ALA A 97 2.94 -8.54 -8.02
C ALA A 97 2.19 -7.99 -9.24
N ILE A 98 2.80 -7.09 -10.01
CA ILE A 98 2.20 -6.53 -11.24
C ILE A 98 1.88 -7.64 -12.24
N ALA A 99 2.80 -8.59 -12.45
CA ALA A 99 2.58 -9.70 -13.39
C ALA A 99 1.44 -10.64 -12.94
N ARG A 100 1.20 -10.77 -11.63
CA ARG A 100 0.13 -11.59 -11.07
C ARG A 100 -1.22 -10.86 -11.07
N ASP A 101 -1.23 -9.62 -10.59
CA ASP A 101 -2.44 -8.89 -10.22
C ASP A 101 -2.85 -7.84 -11.27
N GLY A 102 -1.98 -7.56 -12.25
CA GLY A 102 -2.18 -6.53 -13.27
C GLY A 102 -1.95 -5.11 -12.78
N HIS A 103 -1.70 -4.90 -11.49
CA HIS A 103 -1.50 -3.58 -10.88
C HIS A 103 -0.64 -3.66 -9.62
N TYR A 104 -0.24 -2.49 -9.10
CA TYR A 104 0.51 -2.35 -7.86
C TYR A 104 0.23 -0.99 -7.23
N ILE A 105 -0.07 -0.97 -5.92
CA ILE A 105 -0.25 0.26 -5.16
C ILE A 105 0.95 0.49 -4.23
N MET A 106 1.51 1.70 -4.28
CA MET A 106 2.62 2.10 -3.44
C MET A 106 2.21 3.20 -2.47
N TYR A 107 2.66 3.06 -1.23
CA TYR A 107 2.59 4.06 -0.16
C TYR A 107 3.99 4.60 0.14
N LEU A 108 4.08 5.91 0.33
CA LEU A 108 5.30 6.61 0.72
C LEU A 108 4.95 7.89 1.47
N HIS A 109 5.93 8.43 2.19
CA HIS A 109 5.92 9.79 2.71
C HIS A 109 7.01 10.60 2.02
N SER A 110 6.77 11.90 1.83
CA SER A 110 7.75 12.82 1.25
C SER A 110 9.06 12.88 2.05
N TRP A 111 8.97 12.82 3.38
CA TRP A 111 10.15 12.84 4.27
C TRP A 111 11.11 11.68 4.02
N GLU A 112 10.64 10.56 3.45
CA GLU A 112 11.51 9.40 3.19
C GLU A 112 12.56 9.68 2.11
N PHE A 113 12.44 10.80 1.39
CA PHE A 113 13.36 11.28 0.35
C PHE A 113 14.26 12.43 0.82
N ASP A 114 14.06 12.92 2.05
CA ASP A 114 14.88 13.97 2.63
C ASP A 114 15.92 13.35 3.56
N SER A 115 17.12 13.10 3.02
CA SER A 115 18.24 12.57 3.82
C SER A 115 18.89 13.61 4.73
N GLU A 116 18.59 14.89 4.55
CA GLU A 116 19.24 16.01 5.24
C GLU A 116 18.37 16.59 6.36
N MET A 117 17.20 16.00 6.61
CA MET A 117 16.30 16.43 7.67
C MET A 117 16.98 16.53 9.05
N PRO A 118 16.51 17.44 9.92
CA PRO A 118 16.97 17.53 11.29
C PRO A 118 16.84 16.19 12.03
N ARG A 119 17.92 15.76 12.69
CA ARG A 119 17.92 14.51 13.44
C ARG A 119 17.29 14.68 14.81
N VAL A 120 16.16 14.01 15.03
CA VAL A 120 15.48 13.88 16.32
C VAL A 120 16.06 12.72 17.13
N LYS A 121 16.19 12.92 18.45
CA LYS A 121 16.55 11.86 19.41
C LYS A 121 15.32 10.98 19.67
N PHE A 122 15.48 9.66 19.50
CA PHE A 122 14.43 8.68 19.80
C PHE A 122 14.75 7.94 21.11
N PRO A 123 13.73 7.56 21.91
CA PRO A 123 13.92 6.86 23.17
C PRO A 123 14.40 5.41 23.02
N GLY A 124 14.45 4.87 21.79
CA GLY A 124 14.89 3.49 21.54
C GLY A 124 15.50 3.27 20.16
N PHE A 125 16.42 2.32 20.08
CA PHE A 125 17.14 1.97 18.85
C PHE A 125 16.20 1.54 17.72
N GLY A 126 15.14 0.79 18.03
CA GLY A 126 14.17 0.31 17.04
C GLY A 126 13.42 1.44 16.33
N LEU A 127 12.97 2.47 17.05
CA LEU A 127 12.31 3.64 16.47
C LEU A 127 13.27 4.42 15.56
N ARG A 128 14.49 4.67 16.07
CA ARG A 128 15.55 5.32 15.31
C ARG A 128 15.86 4.56 14.01
N PHE A 129 15.99 3.24 14.09
CA PHE A 129 16.25 2.39 12.94
C PHE A 129 15.13 2.48 11.91
N ARG A 130 13.86 2.30 12.30
CA ARG A 130 12.71 2.42 11.39
C ARG A 130 12.64 3.79 10.71
N HIS A 131 13.05 4.84 11.43
CA HIS A 131 13.04 6.20 10.92
C HIS A 131 14.17 6.47 9.91
N TYR A 132 15.42 6.15 10.25
CA TYR A 132 16.58 6.56 9.44
C TYR A 132 17.20 5.47 8.54
N ASN A 133 16.80 4.22 8.67
CA ASN A 133 17.42 3.13 7.90
C ASN A 133 17.36 3.39 6.39
N ASN A 134 18.52 3.33 5.72
CA ASN A 134 18.69 3.50 4.27
C ASN A 134 18.08 4.78 3.68
N LEU A 135 17.89 5.84 4.47
CA LEU A 135 17.24 7.07 4.02
C LEU A 135 17.95 7.71 2.81
N SER A 136 19.29 7.75 2.83
CA SER A 136 20.11 8.27 1.72
C SER A 136 20.03 7.45 0.43
N LEU A 137 19.58 6.20 0.50
CA LEU A 137 19.43 5.32 -0.66
C LEU A 137 18.02 5.38 -1.26
N THR A 138 17.05 5.99 -0.58
CA THR A 138 15.63 5.94 -0.98
C THR A 138 15.42 6.58 -2.35
N ALA A 139 16.01 7.75 -2.60
CA ALA A 139 15.85 8.46 -3.87
C ALA A 139 16.45 7.69 -5.06
N SER A 140 17.64 7.12 -4.92
CA SER A 140 18.26 6.33 -6.00
C SER A 140 17.52 5.02 -6.26
N ARG A 141 17.04 4.35 -5.21
CA ARG A 141 16.19 3.15 -5.33
C ARG A 141 14.87 3.46 -6.00
N MET A 142 14.26 4.61 -5.70
CA MET A 142 13.00 5.05 -6.32
C MET A 142 13.20 5.31 -7.81
N ARG A 143 14.27 6.01 -8.20
CA ARG A 143 14.61 6.18 -9.62
C ARG A 143 14.72 4.83 -10.34
N ALA A 144 15.43 3.87 -9.76
CA ALA A 144 15.55 2.54 -10.33
C ALA A 144 14.21 1.77 -10.40
N LEU A 145 13.31 1.98 -9.44
CA LEU A 145 11.96 1.42 -9.47
C LEU A 145 11.13 2.04 -10.60
N VAL A 146 11.12 3.37 -10.72
CA VAL A 146 10.42 4.09 -11.80
C VAL A 146 10.95 3.66 -13.17
N THR A 147 12.27 3.61 -13.38
CA THR A 147 12.87 3.12 -14.63
C THR A 147 12.38 1.71 -14.99
N MET A 148 12.32 0.81 -14.01
CA MET A 148 11.78 -0.52 -14.22
C MET A 148 10.31 -0.48 -14.65
N LEU A 149 9.47 0.27 -13.93
CA LEU A 149 8.04 0.40 -14.23
C LEU A 149 7.81 0.96 -15.65
N THR A 150 8.53 2.03 -16.01
CA THR A 150 8.48 2.60 -17.36
C THR A 150 8.90 1.58 -18.43
N SER A 151 9.95 0.79 -18.20
CA SER A 151 10.39 -0.26 -19.14
C SER A 151 9.36 -1.39 -19.31
N MET A 152 8.49 -1.59 -18.32
CA MET A 152 7.36 -2.52 -18.38
C MET A 152 6.10 -1.90 -19.02
N GLN A 153 6.20 -0.67 -19.53
CA GLN A 153 5.09 0.08 -20.15
C GLN A 153 3.88 0.23 -19.22
N THR A 154 4.11 0.31 -17.90
CA THR A 154 3.04 0.51 -16.91
C THR A 154 2.49 1.93 -16.95
N ARG A 155 1.20 2.08 -16.64
CA ARG A 155 0.56 3.39 -16.40
C ARG A 155 0.70 3.78 -14.93
N PHE A 156 1.01 5.04 -14.67
CA PHE A 156 0.94 5.63 -13.32
C PHE A 156 -0.40 6.33 -13.18
N LEU A 157 -1.21 5.87 -12.24
CA LEU A 157 -2.59 6.33 -12.05
C LEU A 157 -2.79 6.81 -10.61
N THR A 158 -3.73 7.73 -10.44
CA THR A 158 -4.38 7.95 -9.15
C THR A 158 -5.27 6.75 -8.83
N VAL A 159 -5.59 6.57 -7.54
CA VAL A 159 -6.52 5.50 -7.13
C VAL A 159 -7.91 5.71 -7.74
N SER A 160 -8.38 6.96 -7.87
CA SER A 160 -9.66 7.25 -8.50
C SER A 160 -9.71 6.77 -9.96
N GLU A 161 -8.69 7.10 -10.76
CA GLU A 161 -8.60 6.65 -12.17
C GLU A 161 -8.52 5.12 -12.26
N PHE A 162 -7.75 4.49 -11.38
CA PHE A 162 -7.66 3.03 -11.35
C PHE A 162 -9.02 2.38 -11.06
N LEU A 163 -9.79 2.91 -10.11
CA LEU A 163 -11.13 2.39 -9.79
C LEU A 163 -12.15 2.64 -10.91
N GLU A 164 -12.00 3.73 -11.67
CA GLU A 164 -12.84 4.02 -12.83
C GLU A 164 -12.54 3.09 -14.01
N ASP A 165 -11.28 2.68 -14.17
CA ASP A 165 -10.83 1.71 -15.18
C ASP A 165 -11.20 0.26 -14.83
N LEU A 166 -11.58 -0.04 -13.58
CA LEU A 166 -12.00 -1.39 -13.20
C LEU A 166 -13.29 -1.77 -13.95
N PRO A 167 -13.37 -2.99 -14.51
CA PRO A 167 -14.60 -3.46 -15.11
C PRO A 167 -15.71 -3.38 -14.06
N ARG A 168 -16.72 -2.55 -14.28
CA ARG A 168 -17.93 -2.59 -13.46
C ARG A 168 -18.53 -3.97 -13.70
N GLY A 169 -18.39 -4.87 -12.73
CA GLY A 169 -19.10 -6.13 -12.74
C GLY A 169 -20.56 -5.84 -13.02
N ARG A 170 -21.15 -6.51 -14.02
CA ARG A 170 -22.60 -6.50 -14.21
C ARG A 170 -23.20 -6.82 -12.84
N ALA A 171 -23.95 -5.90 -12.27
CA ALA A 171 -24.82 -6.23 -11.15
C ALA A 171 -25.59 -7.48 -11.59
N ALA A 172 -25.48 -8.55 -10.80
CA ALA A 172 -26.32 -9.72 -11.01
C ALA A 172 -27.76 -9.21 -10.98
N ALA A 173 -28.41 -9.28 -12.14
CA ALA A 173 -29.82 -8.99 -12.32
C ALA A 173 -30.66 -10.14 -11.74
#